data_AF-A0A2N3HWQ9-F1
#
_entry.id   AF-A0A2N3HWQ9-F1
#
_cell.length_a   1.000
_cell.length_b   1.000
_cell.length_c   1.000
_cell.angle_alpha   90.00
_cell.angle_beta   90.00
_cell.angle_gamma   90.00
#
_symmetry.space_group_name_H-M   'P 1'
#
loop_
_entity.id
_entity.type
_entity.pdbx_description
1 polymer ?
#
loop_
_entity_poly.entity_id
_entity_poly.type
_entity_poly.pdbx_seq_one_letter_code
_entity_poly.pdbx_strand_id
1 'polypeptide(L)' 'MGSNIEIIHEQEKVFTKEVINQRSASAGITIIRFRGETLKHQKAEIFKVYDKLGNILFINANSRKLIE' A
#
# COMPACT_ATOMS: atom_id res chain seq x y z
N MET A 1 4.42 -0.69 26.71
CA MET A 1 3.77 -1.73 25.89
C MET A 1 3.69 -1.19 24.46
N GLY A 2 4.42 -1.80 23.52
CA GLY A 2 4.51 -1.31 22.14
C GLY A 2 3.27 -1.70 21.34
N SER A 3 2.67 -0.73 20.64
CA SER A 3 1.59 -1.01 19.71
C SER A 3 2.20 -1.53 18.41
N ASN A 4 1.75 -2.69 17.91
CA ASN A 4 2.19 -3.25 16.62
C ASN A 4 1.58 -2.52 15.41
N ILE A 5 1.07 -1.31 15.64
CA ILE A 5 0.37 -0.49 14.67
C ILE A 5 0.96 0.91 14.78
N GLU A 6 1.52 1.39 13.68
CA GLU A 6 1.93 2.78 13.51
C GLU A 6 0.97 3.45 12.52
N ILE A 7 0.40 4.59 12.91
CA ILE A 7 -0.40 5.43 12.01
C ILE A 7 0.48 6.58 11.52
N ILE A 8 0.77 6.58 10.23
CA ILE A 8 1.57 7.63 9.60
C ILE A 8 0.65 8.79 9.23
N HIS A 9 0.97 9.99 9.72
CA HIS A 9 0.24 11.21 9.39
C HIS A 9 0.65 11.68 7.98
N GLU A 10 -0.32 12.20 7.24
CA GLU A 10 -0.08 12.74 5.90
C GLU A 10 0.85 13.96 5.97
N GLN A 11 1.86 13.98 5.11
CA GLN A 11 2.81 15.08 5.01
C GLN A 11 2.57 15.82 3.70
N GLU A 12 2.60 17.15 3.76
CA GLU A 12 2.49 17.96 2.55
C GLU A 12 3.61 17.58 1.57
N LYS A 13 3.24 17.33 0.31
CA LYS A 13 4.14 17.02 -0.82
C LYS A 13 4.80 15.65 -0.82
N VAL A 14 4.41 14.71 0.05
CA VAL A 14 4.92 13.33 0.00
C VAL A 14 3.85 12.40 -0.53
N PHE A 15 4.13 11.68 -1.62
CA PHE A 15 3.18 10.71 -2.15
C PHE A 15 3.15 9.45 -1.28
N THR A 16 1.96 8.89 -1.04
CA THR A 16 1.79 7.66 -0.24
C THR A 16 2.68 6.51 -0.71
N LYS A 17 2.89 6.38 -2.02
CA LYS A 17 3.77 5.36 -2.62
C LYS A 17 5.23 5.51 -2.17
N GLU A 18 5.73 6.74 -2.04
CA GLU A 18 7.09 7.01 -1.56
C GLU A 18 7.24 6.64 -0.09
N VAL A 19 6.22 6.96 0.73
CA VAL A 19 6.19 6.55 2.14
C VAL A 19 6.25 5.03 2.27
N ILE A 20 5.44 4.31 1.48
CA ILE A 20 5.42 2.83 1.48
C ILE A 20 6.80 2.29 1.12
N ASN A 21 7.41 2.79 0.04
CA ASN A 21 8.75 2.40 -0.41
C ASN A 21 9.83 2.64 0.64
N GLN A 22 9.79 3.76 1.36
CA GLN A 22 10.78 4.08 2.39
C GLN A 22 10.59 3.24 3.67
N ARG A 23 9.34 3.08 4.12
CA ARG A 23 9.04 2.42 5.39
C ARG A 23 9.03 0.90 5.31
N SER A 24 8.78 0.33 4.13
CA SER A 24 8.60 -1.12 3.94
C SER A 24 9.71 -1.80 3.15
N ALA A 25 10.81 -1.09 2.84
CA ALA A 25 11.92 -1.62 2.03
C ALA A 25 12.53 -2.93 2.58
N SER A 26 12.58 -3.07 3.91
CA SER A 26 13.11 -4.24 4.60
C SER A 26 12.04 -5.25 5.04
N ALA A 27 10.78 -5.06 4.65
CA ALA A 27 9.69 -5.96 5.03
C ALA A 27 9.79 -7.29 4.26
N GLY A 28 9.57 -8.41 4.95
CA GLY A 28 9.50 -9.73 4.31
C GLY A 28 8.30 -9.89 3.37
N ILE A 29 7.20 -9.20 3.66
CA ILE A 29 6.00 -9.10 2.83
C ILE A 29 5.31 -7.74 3.03
N THR A 30 4.84 -7.14 1.95
CA THR A 30 4.02 -5.93 1.98
C THR A 30 2.64 -6.21 1.40
N ILE A 31 1.57 -5.85 2.11
CA ILE A 31 0.20 -5.97 1.64
C ILE A 31 -0.30 -4.58 1.26
N ILE A 32 -0.68 -4.40 0.00
CA ILE A 32 -1.13 -3.10 -0.52
C ILE A 32 -2.53 -3.23 -1.07
N ARG A 33 -3.46 -2.45 -0.50
CA ARG A 33 -4.80 -2.30 -1.08
C ARG A 33 -4.72 -1.43 -2.32
N PHE A 34 -5.39 -1.84 -3.39
CA PHE A 34 -5.70 -0.98 -4.52
C PHE A 34 -7.20 -0.94 -4.79
N ARG A 35 -7.66 0.12 -5.45
CA ARG A 35 -9.04 0.23 -5.94
C ARG A 35 -9.08 -0.17 -7.41
N GLY A 36 -10.04 -1.00 -7.80
CA GLY A 36 -10.20 -1.42 -9.20
C GLY A 36 -10.43 -0.26 -10.16
N GLU A 37 -10.98 0.86 -9.70
CA GLU A 37 -11.16 2.08 -10.50
C GLU A 37 -9.83 2.66 -11.00
N THR A 38 -8.76 2.59 -10.20
CA THR A 38 -7.44 3.10 -10.58
C THR A 38 -6.84 2.34 -11.77
N LEU A 39 -7.20 1.05 -11.94
CA LEU A 39 -6.78 0.25 -13.09
C LEU A 39 -7.35 0.75 -14.42
N LYS A 40 -8.55 1.36 -14.43
CA LYS A 40 -9.20 1.82 -15.67
C LYS A 40 -8.39 2.91 -16.37
N HIS A 41 -7.68 3.73 -15.60
CA HIS A 41 -6.92 4.87 -16.11
C HIS A 41 -5.43 4.60 -16.23
N GLN A 42 -4.85 3.89 -15.25
CA GLN A 42 -3.38 3.75 -15.12
C GLN A 42 -2.89 2.32 -15.42
N LYS A 43 -3.81 1.37 -15.66
CA LYS A 43 -3.51 -0.02 -16.00
C LYS A 43 -2.47 -0.62 -15.03
N ALA A 44 -1.49 -1.36 -15.56
CA ALA A 44 -0.46 -2.04 -14.77
C ALA A 44 0.61 -1.10 -14.19
N GLU A 45 0.70 0.16 -14.64
CA GLU A 45 1.75 1.09 -14.18
C GLU A 45 1.64 1.39 -12.69
N ILE A 46 0.44 1.27 -12.11
CA ILE A 46 0.22 1.51 -10.67
C ILE A 46 0.99 0.54 -9.78
N PHE A 47 1.37 -0.63 -10.29
CA PHE A 47 2.08 -1.66 -9.54
C PHE A 47 3.60 -1.53 -9.64
N LYS A 48 4.10 -0.85 -10.68
CA LYS A 48 5.54 -0.73 -10.96
C LYS A 48 6.26 0.33 -10.10
N VAL A 49 5.50 1.22 -9.49
CA VAL A 49 6.00 2.31 -8.63
C VAL A 49 6.56 1.84 -7.28
N TYR A 50 6.43 0.55 -6.95
CA TYR A 50 6.91 -0.04 -5.71
C TYR A 50 8.25 -0.78 -5.91
N ASP A 51 9.22 -0.07 -6.48
CA ASP A 51 10.52 -0.59 -6.93
C ASP A 51 11.50 -0.94 -5.79
N LYS A 52 11.23 -0.45 -4.57
CA LYS A 52 12.08 -0.67 -3.39
C LYS A 52 11.61 -1.81 -2.48
N LEU A 53 10.52 -2.49 -2.84
CA LEU A 53 9.93 -3.54 -2.02
C LEU A 53 10.32 -4.94 -2.53
N GLY A 54 10.39 -5.90 -1.61
CA GLY A 54 10.54 -7.31 -1.93
C GLY A 54 9.20 -7.94 -2.34
N ASN A 55 8.67 -8.83 -1.52
CA ASN A 55 7.41 -9.52 -1.82
C ASN A 55 6.20 -8.60 -1.59
N ILE A 56 5.37 -8.42 -2.62
CA ILE A 56 4.17 -7.59 -2.55
C ILE A 56 2.93 -8.44 -2.85
N LEU A 57 1.91 -8.35 -1.99
CA LEU A 57 0.57 -8.86 -2.23
C LEU A 57 -0.39 -7.69 -2.45
N PHE A 58 -0.85 -7.53 -3.69
CA PHE A 58 -1.89 -6.55 -4.02
C PHE A 58 -3.27 -7.11 -3.77
N ILE A 59 -4.08 -6.42 -2.98
CA ILE A 59 -5.45 -6.84 -2.65
C ILE A 59 -6.45 -5.82 -3.20
N ASN A 60 -7.39 -6.31 -4.01
CA ASN A 60 -8.60 -5.54 -4.35
C ASN A 60 -9.64 -5.71 -3.25
N ALA A 61 -9.63 -4.81 -2.26
CA ALA A 61 -10.65 -4.82 -1.22
C ALA A 61 -11.86 -4.00 -1.68
N ASN A 62 -12.83 -4.66 -2.32
CA ASN A 62 -14.07 -4.05 -2.81
C ASN A 62 -15.28 -4.26 -1.88
N SER A 63 -15.15 -5.05 -0.82
CA SER A 63 -16.24 -5.31 0.12
C SER A 63 -15.79 -5.02 1.55
N ARG A 64 -16.52 -4.15 2.27
CA ARG A 64 -16.52 -4.22 3.73
C ARG A 64 -17.00 -5.62 4.08
N LYS A 65 -16.18 -6.41 4.76
CA LYS A 65 -16.68 -7.59 5.46
C LYS A 65 -17.33 -7.05 6.73
N LEU A 66 -18.65 -7.17 6.88
CA LEU A 66 -19.26 -7.04 8.21
C LEU A 66 -18.64 -8.18 9.02
N ILE A 67 -17.97 -7.86 10.12
CA ILE A 67 -17.50 -8.87 11.06
C ILE A 67 -18.64 -9.00 12.08
N GLU A 68 -19.31 -10.15 12.10
CA GLU A 68 -20.23 -10.56 13.17
C GLU A 68 -19.45 -11.12 14.36
#